data_AF-A0A6P6BPY1-F1
#
_entry.id   AF-A0A6P6BPY1-F1
#
_cell.length_a   1.000
_cell.length_b   1.000
_cell.length_c   1.000
_cell.angle_alpha   90.00
_cell.angle_beta   90.00
_cell.angle_gamma   90.00
#
_symmetry.space_group_name_H-M   'P 1'
#
loop_
_entity.id
_entity.type
_entity.pdbx_description
1 polymer ?
#
loop_
_entity_poly.entity_id
_entity_poly.type
_entity_poly.pdbx_seq_one_letter_code
_entity_poly.pdbx_strand_id
1 'polypeptide(L)'
;MEAVLPIMSQFPEIETCVECSAKNLRNISELFYYAQKAVLHPTAPLYDPETKQLRPACTQALTRIFRLSDQDLDQALSDEELNAFQKSCFGHPLAPQALEDVKMVVRKNVAGGVRDNRLTLDGFLFLNTLFIQRGRHETTWTILRRFGYGDTLELSSDYLFPPLHVPPGCSTELNHFGYQFVQRVFEKHDQDHDGALSPAELQSLFSVFPAAPWSPQFLCTVRTEAGRLSLHGYLCQWTLVTYLDVQHCLEHLGYLGYPTLCKQDSQAHAITVTREKKLDQEKGQTQRNVLLCNVVGARGVGKSAFLQAFLGRGLRHQDARELCEEPAIYAIDTVQVNGQEKYLILCEVNADSLLASACDAACDVACLMFDGSDPQSFALCASVYKRHYMDRQTPCLFVSSKADLPEGVSLPGLSPAEFCRRHRLPAPTLFSCTGPAEPSTAIFTQLATMATFPRHLVHGELHTTSFWLRLTLGAVGTAVAAILSFSLYRVLVKSR
;
A
#
# COMPACT_ATOMS: atom_id res chain seq x y z
N MET A 1 -55.35 -24.00 4.62
CA MET A 1 -54.15 -24.61 4.00
C MET A 1 -54.45 -25.30 2.67
N GLU A 2 -55.53 -26.08 2.53
CA GLU A 2 -55.85 -26.78 1.27
C GLU A 2 -55.98 -25.87 0.04
N ALA A 3 -56.48 -24.64 0.18
CA ALA A 3 -56.59 -23.68 -0.92
C ALA A 3 -55.26 -23.04 -1.36
N VAL A 4 -54.21 -23.13 -0.53
CA VAL A 4 -52.94 -22.40 -0.71
C VAL A 4 -51.86 -23.29 -1.34
N LEU A 5 -51.88 -24.58 -1.04
CA LEU A 5 -50.94 -25.56 -1.60
C LEU A 5 -50.90 -25.58 -3.14
N PRO A 6 -52.04 -25.50 -3.86
CA PRO A 6 -52.02 -25.42 -5.33
C PRO A 6 -51.30 -24.16 -5.84
N ILE A 7 -51.48 -23.03 -5.16
CA ILE A 7 -50.86 -21.75 -5.54
C ILE A 7 -49.35 -21.82 -5.31
N MET A 8 -48.90 -22.33 -4.16
CA MET A 8 -47.48 -22.53 -3.88
C MET A 8 -46.83 -23.55 -4.83
N SER A 9 -47.59 -24.56 -5.29
CA SER A 9 -47.09 -25.50 -6.29
C SER A 9 -46.98 -24.89 -7.70
N GLN A 10 -47.82 -23.90 -8.00
CA GLN A 10 -47.85 -23.20 -9.29
C GLN A 10 -46.84 -22.07 -9.38
N PHE A 11 -46.57 -21.39 -8.26
CA PHE A 11 -45.67 -20.24 -8.17
C PHE A 11 -44.56 -20.54 -7.14
N PRO A 12 -43.42 -21.10 -7.58
CA PRO A 12 -42.32 -21.48 -6.69
C PRO A 12 -41.65 -20.29 -5.99
N GLU A 13 -41.92 -19.06 -6.41
CA GLU A 13 -41.47 -17.82 -5.77
C GLU A 13 -42.25 -17.51 -4.47
N ILE A 14 -43.38 -18.17 -4.25
CA ILE A 14 -44.17 -17.99 -3.02
C ILE A 14 -43.53 -18.79 -1.88
N GLU A 15 -42.72 -18.11 -1.08
CA GLU A 15 -41.98 -18.73 0.03
C GLU A 15 -42.85 -19.04 1.25
N THR A 16 -43.81 -18.19 1.60
CA THR A 16 -44.60 -18.31 2.83
C THR A 16 -46.00 -17.76 2.63
N CYS A 17 -47.00 -18.43 3.21
CA CYS A 17 -48.37 -17.96 3.24
C CYS A 17 -48.87 -17.90 4.68
N VAL A 18 -49.34 -16.72 5.09
CA VAL A 18 -49.80 -16.47 6.46
C VAL A 18 -51.29 -16.16 6.44
N GLU A 19 -52.10 -17.02 7.05
CA GLU A 19 -53.51 -16.72 7.31
C GLU A 19 -53.61 -15.76 8.50
N CYS A 20 -54.08 -14.53 8.28
CA CYS A 20 -54.13 -13.49 9.29
C CYS A 20 -55.50 -12.79 9.36
N SER A 21 -55.81 -12.14 10.48
CA SER A 21 -57.01 -11.33 10.65
C SER A 21 -56.75 -10.14 11.58
N ALA A 22 -56.79 -8.92 11.04
CA ALA A 22 -56.62 -7.70 11.83
C ALA A 22 -57.77 -7.51 12.82
N LYS A 23 -59.00 -7.86 12.43
CA LYS A 23 -60.18 -7.78 13.30
C LYS A 23 -60.10 -8.72 14.51
N ASN A 24 -59.58 -9.93 14.31
CA ASN A 24 -59.49 -10.96 15.34
C ASN A 24 -58.08 -11.04 15.97
N LEU A 25 -57.17 -10.12 15.63
CA LEU A 25 -55.75 -10.10 16.05
C LEU A 25 -55.01 -11.42 15.83
N ARG A 26 -55.33 -12.15 14.75
CA ARG A 26 -54.72 -13.45 14.43
C ARG A 26 -53.52 -13.28 13.51
N ASN A 27 -52.37 -13.84 13.90
CA ASN A 27 -51.12 -13.94 13.13
C ASN A 27 -50.59 -12.61 12.57
N ILE A 28 -50.88 -11.48 13.23
CA ILE A 28 -50.43 -10.16 12.78
C ILE A 28 -48.91 -9.98 12.95
N SER A 29 -48.35 -10.42 14.07
CA SER A 29 -46.90 -10.39 14.32
C SER A 29 -46.14 -11.26 13.33
N GLU A 30 -46.65 -12.46 13.06
CA GLU A 30 -46.08 -13.40 12.09
C GLU A 30 -46.08 -12.83 10.67
N LEU A 31 -47.17 -12.18 10.26
CA LEU A 31 -47.25 -11.49 8.97
C LEU A 31 -46.14 -10.43 8.84
N PHE A 32 -45.99 -9.55 9.83
CA PHE A 32 -44.95 -8.51 9.80
C PHE A 32 -43.54 -9.11 9.84
N TYR A 33 -43.33 -10.16 10.62
CA TYR A 33 -42.05 -10.87 10.68
C TYR A 33 -41.65 -11.43 9.31
N TYR A 34 -42.54 -12.16 8.63
CA TYR A 34 -42.25 -12.72 7.30
C TYR A 34 -42.14 -11.64 6.22
N ALA A 35 -42.94 -10.58 6.29
CA ALA A 35 -42.81 -9.44 5.37
C ALA A 35 -41.46 -8.74 5.52
N GLN A 36 -41.02 -8.48 6.76
CA GLN A 36 -39.68 -7.93 7.04
C GLN A 36 -38.59 -8.87 6.55
N LYS A 37 -38.72 -10.17 6.85
CA LYS A 37 -37.74 -11.18 6.45
C LYS A 37 -37.59 -11.27 4.93
N ALA A 38 -38.68 -11.20 4.18
CA ALA A 38 -38.64 -11.26 2.71
C ALA A 38 -37.90 -10.08 2.08
N VAL A 39 -37.98 -8.89 2.70
CA VAL A 39 -37.25 -7.69 2.26
C VAL A 39 -35.81 -7.71 2.74
N LEU A 40 -35.59 -8.05 4.01
CA LEU A 40 -34.27 -8.04 4.63
C LEU A 40 -33.41 -9.23 4.23
N HIS A 41 -33.96 -10.36 3.78
CA HIS A 41 -33.21 -11.56 3.50
C HIS A 41 -33.75 -12.27 2.25
N PRO A 42 -33.74 -11.62 1.07
CA PRO A 42 -34.38 -12.16 -0.11
C PRO A 42 -33.72 -13.48 -0.56
N THR A 43 -34.51 -14.52 -0.84
CA THR A 43 -33.95 -15.81 -1.31
C THR A 43 -33.60 -15.78 -2.79
N ALA A 44 -34.33 -14.99 -3.59
CA ALA A 44 -34.20 -14.90 -5.04
C ALA A 44 -32.77 -14.72 -5.58
N PRO A 45 -31.90 -13.84 -5.03
CA PRO A 45 -30.52 -13.72 -5.53
C PRO A 45 -29.61 -14.88 -5.10
N LEU A 46 -29.95 -15.60 -4.03
CA LEU A 46 -29.10 -16.67 -3.48
C LEU A 46 -29.29 -17.99 -4.20
N TYR A 47 -30.53 -18.35 -4.49
CA TYR A 47 -30.92 -19.71 -4.82
C TYR A 47 -31.90 -19.75 -5.99
N ASP A 48 -31.77 -20.79 -6.80
CA ASP A 48 -32.70 -21.11 -7.85
C ASP A 48 -33.57 -22.32 -7.43
N PRO A 49 -34.87 -22.11 -7.18
CA PRO A 49 -35.76 -23.18 -6.74
C PRO A 49 -36.01 -24.24 -7.82
N GLU A 50 -35.84 -23.92 -9.10
CA GLU A 50 -36.07 -24.87 -10.20
C GLU A 50 -34.93 -25.88 -10.32
N THR A 51 -33.70 -25.37 -10.45
CA THR A 51 -32.49 -26.20 -10.54
C THR A 51 -32.05 -26.76 -9.19
N LYS A 52 -32.62 -26.24 -8.11
CA LYS A 52 -32.27 -26.53 -6.72
C LYS A 52 -30.82 -26.22 -6.36
N GLN A 53 -30.21 -25.24 -7.01
CA GLN A 53 -28.80 -24.86 -6.84
C GLN A 53 -28.62 -23.41 -6.40
N LEU A 54 -27.47 -23.10 -5.82
CA LEU A 54 -27.06 -21.72 -5.59
C LEU A 54 -26.85 -21.01 -6.94
N ARG A 55 -27.25 -19.75 -7.02
CA ARG A 55 -26.99 -18.93 -8.21
C ARG A 55 -25.49 -18.63 -8.34
N PRO A 56 -24.97 -18.44 -9.57
CA PRO A 56 -23.53 -18.23 -9.80
C PRO A 56 -22.91 -17.10 -8.96
N ALA A 57 -23.60 -15.96 -8.83
CA ALA A 57 -23.14 -14.84 -8.03
C ALA A 57 -23.01 -15.20 -6.53
N CYS A 58 -23.96 -15.98 -5.99
CA CYS A 58 -23.91 -16.44 -4.61
C CYS A 58 -22.76 -17.43 -4.39
N THR A 59 -22.58 -18.37 -5.33
CA THR A 59 -21.45 -19.30 -5.33
C THR A 59 -20.11 -18.56 -5.37
N GLN A 60 -19.97 -17.54 -6.22
CA GLN A 60 -18.77 -16.72 -6.31
C GLN A 60 -18.49 -15.98 -4.99
N ALA A 61 -19.52 -15.35 -4.41
CA ALA A 61 -19.39 -14.61 -3.16
C ALA A 61 -18.96 -15.52 -1.99
N LEU A 62 -19.62 -16.67 -1.84
CA LEU A 62 -19.29 -17.68 -0.83
C LEU A 62 -17.91 -18.31 -1.05
N THR A 63 -17.50 -18.52 -2.31
CA THR A 63 -16.16 -19.02 -2.65
C THR A 63 -15.08 -18.04 -2.22
N ARG A 64 -15.27 -16.74 -2.43
CA ARG A 64 -14.36 -15.72 -1.92
C ARG A 64 -14.29 -15.75 -0.39
N ILE A 65 -15.44 -15.84 0.29
CA ILE A 65 -15.49 -15.92 1.76
C ILE A 65 -14.75 -17.15 2.28
N PHE A 66 -14.91 -18.30 1.62
CA PHE A 66 -14.18 -19.52 1.93
C PHE A 66 -12.67 -19.30 1.84
N ARG A 67 -12.16 -18.75 0.72
CA ARG A 67 -10.73 -18.46 0.51
C ARG A 67 -10.15 -17.47 1.53
N LEU A 68 -10.96 -16.51 1.98
CA LEU A 68 -10.56 -15.58 3.04
C LEU A 68 -10.49 -16.26 4.41
N SER A 69 -11.31 -17.28 4.63
CA SER A 69 -11.41 -18.01 5.89
C SER A 69 -10.35 -19.11 6.02
N ASP A 70 -10.01 -19.76 4.90
CA ASP A 70 -8.91 -20.71 4.75
C ASP A 70 -7.57 -19.99 4.96
N GLN A 71 -6.95 -20.16 6.13
CA GLN A 71 -5.72 -19.46 6.53
C GLN A 71 -4.46 -20.19 6.07
N ASP A 72 -4.49 -21.52 5.98
CA ASP A 72 -3.33 -22.33 5.58
C ASP A 72 -3.29 -22.65 4.07
N LEU A 73 -4.32 -22.28 3.32
CA LEU A 73 -4.48 -22.51 1.87
C LEU A 73 -4.51 -23.99 1.49
N ASP A 74 -4.86 -24.87 2.42
CA ASP A 74 -4.97 -26.30 2.14
C ASP A 74 -6.26 -26.64 1.34
N GLN A 75 -7.12 -25.65 1.04
CA GLN A 75 -8.41 -25.80 0.34
C GLN A 75 -9.51 -26.47 1.18
N ALA A 76 -9.35 -26.51 2.50
CA ALA A 76 -10.32 -27.01 3.45
C ALA A 76 -10.31 -26.16 4.73
N LEU A 77 -11.44 -26.10 5.44
CA LEU A 77 -11.51 -25.39 6.71
C LEU A 77 -11.37 -26.38 7.85
N SER A 78 -10.30 -26.22 8.61
CA SER A 78 -10.06 -26.90 9.88
C SER A 78 -11.06 -26.46 10.96
N ASP A 79 -11.08 -27.17 12.09
CA ASP A 79 -11.95 -26.81 13.22
C ASP A 79 -11.62 -25.45 13.81
N GLU A 80 -10.34 -25.07 13.79
CA GLU A 80 -9.87 -23.78 14.25
C GLU A 80 -10.38 -22.65 13.36
N GLU A 81 -10.27 -22.82 12.04
CA GLU A 81 -10.75 -21.85 11.05
C GLU A 81 -12.27 -21.75 11.02
N LEU A 82 -12.98 -22.89 11.12
CA LEU A 82 -14.44 -22.89 11.22
C LEU A 82 -14.92 -22.18 12.48
N ASN A 83 -14.24 -22.37 13.62
CA ASN A 83 -14.56 -21.67 14.85
C ASN A 83 -14.23 -20.17 14.77
N ALA A 84 -13.12 -19.79 14.13
CA ALA A 84 -12.77 -18.39 13.90
C ALA A 84 -13.81 -17.71 12.99
N PHE A 85 -14.21 -18.39 11.91
CA PHE A 85 -15.27 -17.96 10.99
C PHE A 85 -16.61 -17.78 11.71
N GLN A 86 -17.04 -18.77 12.49
CA GLN A 86 -18.26 -18.71 13.29
C GLN A 86 -18.24 -17.57 14.30
N LYS A 87 -17.14 -17.40 15.02
CA LYS A 87 -16.96 -16.28 15.95
C LYS A 87 -17.01 -14.92 15.24
N SER A 88 -16.47 -14.82 14.03
CA SER A 88 -16.51 -13.59 13.24
C SER A 88 -17.90 -13.26 12.72
N CYS A 89 -18.68 -14.26 12.28
CA CYS A 89 -20.00 -14.06 11.68
C CYS A 89 -21.14 -14.00 12.70
N PHE A 90 -21.09 -14.83 13.75
CA PHE A 90 -22.19 -15.06 14.68
C PHE A 90 -21.84 -14.74 16.14
N GLY A 91 -20.59 -14.33 16.41
CA GLY A 91 -20.12 -13.90 17.74
C GLY A 91 -19.74 -15.03 18.71
N HIS A 92 -20.01 -16.29 18.37
CA HIS A 92 -19.69 -17.44 19.21
C HIS A 92 -19.21 -18.64 18.36
N PRO A 93 -18.30 -19.48 18.88
CA PRO A 93 -17.89 -20.72 18.21
C PRO A 93 -18.98 -21.79 18.30
N LEU A 94 -18.88 -22.81 17.44
CA LEU A 94 -19.74 -23.99 17.52
C LEU A 94 -19.25 -24.92 18.63
N ALA A 95 -20.19 -25.60 19.31
CA ALA A 95 -19.82 -26.70 20.19
C ALA A 95 -19.16 -27.83 19.38
N PRO A 96 -18.12 -28.51 19.89
CA PRO A 96 -17.41 -29.55 19.13
C PRO A 96 -18.33 -30.64 18.56
N GLN A 97 -19.33 -31.07 19.35
CA GLN A 97 -20.31 -32.05 18.89
C GLN A 97 -21.16 -31.52 17.73
N ALA A 98 -21.61 -30.26 17.79
CA ALA A 98 -22.40 -29.67 16.73
C ALA A 98 -21.60 -29.53 15.43
N LEU A 99 -20.29 -29.25 15.54
CA LEU A 99 -19.39 -29.20 14.39
C LEU A 99 -19.24 -30.58 13.74
N GLU A 100 -19.08 -31.63 14.53
CA GLU A 100 -19.01 -33.01 14.02
C GLU A 100 -20.33 -33.43 13.37
N ASP A 101 -21.47 -33.08 13.96
CA ASP A 101 -22.79 -33.35 13.38
C ASP A 101 -22.96 -32.67 12.01
N VAL A 102 -22.50 -31.41 11.88
CA VAL A 102 -22.47 -30.68 10.60
C VAL A 102 -21.62 -31.43 9.58
N LYS A 103 -20.40 -31.85 9.93
CA LYS A 103 -19.52 -32.61 9.04
C LYS A 103 -20.11 -33.96 8.63
N MET A 104 -20.75 -34.68 9.55
CA MET A 104 -21.43 -35.93 9.25
C MET A 104 -22.54 -35.74 8.21
N VAL A 105 -23.32 -34.66 8.33
CA VAL A 105 -24.34 -34.32 7.33
C VAL A 105 -23.69 -34.06 5.97
N VAL A 106 -22.57 -33.34 5.90
CA VAL A 106 -21.86 -33.10 4.63
C VAL A 106 -21.35 -34.41 4.04
N ARG A 107 -20.65 -35.24 4.82
CA ARG A 107 -20.11 -36.55 4.35
C ARG A 107 -21.19 -37.45 3.73
N LYS A 108 -22.41 -37.42 4.29
CA LYS A 108 -23.52 -38.23 3.80
C LYS A 108 -24.07 -37.76 2.45
N ASN A 109 -23.97 -36.46 2.15
CA ASN A 109 -24.65 -35.85 1.00
C ASN A 109 -23.70 -35.44 -0.13
N VAL A 110 -22.43 -35.13 0.18
CA VAL A 110 -21.44 -34.64 -0.78
C VAL A 110 -20.19 -35.48 -0.69
N ALA A 111 -19.92 -36.25 -1.74
CA ALA A 111 -18.66 -36.97 -1.88
C ALA A 111 -17.51 -35.96 -1.94
N GLY A 112 -16.50 -36.11 -1.07
CA GLY A 112 -15.38 -35.16 -0.97
C GLY A 112 -15.73 -33.83 -0.28
N GLY A 113 -16.94 -33.66 0.26
CA GLY A 113 -17.33 -32.45 1.01
C GLY A 113 -16.60 -32.28 2.35
N VAL A 114 -15.98 -33.35 2.85
CA VAL A 114 -15.10 -33.33 4.03
C VAL A 114 -13.86 -34.16 3.70
N ARG A 115 -12.67 -33.58 3.85
CA ARG A 115 -11.37 -34.23 3.62
C ARG A 115 -10.54 -34.14 4.89
N ASP A 116 -10.04 -35.26 5.40
CA ASP A 116 -9.20 -35.31 6.62
C ASP A 116 -9.79 -34.58 7.82
N ASN A 117 -11.11 -34.74 8.01
CA ASN A 117 -11.90 -34.05 9.04
C ASN A 117 -12.01 -32.52 8.87
N ARG A 118 -11.63 -31.96 7.71
CA ARG A 118 -11.75 -30.54 7.34
C ARG A 118 -12.86 -30.34 6.30
N LEU A 119 -13.54 -29.20 6.35
CA LEU A 119 -14.67 -28.89 5.47
C LEU A 119 -14.16 -28.30 4.14
N THR A 120 -14.40 -28.96 3.01
CA THR A 120 -13.95 -28.46 1.70
C THR A 120 -14.90 -27.37 1.16
N LEU A 121 -14.49 -26.68 0.08
CA LEU A 121 -15.33 -25.67 -0.58
C LEU A 121 -16.71 -26.24 -0.97
N ASP A 122 -16.74 -27.44 -1.57
CA ASP A 122 -17.99 -28.10 -1.96
C ASP A 122 -18.88 -28.38 -0.75
N GLY A 123 -18.28 -28.80 0.37
CA GLY A 123 -18.98 -28.97 1.64
C GLY A 123 -19.55 -27.65 2.16
N PHE A 124 -18.79 -26.56 2.10
CA PHE A 124 -19.21 -25.23 2.53
C PHE A 124 -20.37 -24.67 1.69
N LEU A 125 -20.32 -24.83 0.36
CA LEU A 125 -21.39 -24.43 -0.54
C LEU A 125 -22.66 -25.28 -0.33
N PHE A 126 -22.48 -26.58 -0.10
CA PHE A 126 -23.60 -27.47 0.23
C PHE A 126 -24.28 -27.09 1.55
N LEU A 127 -23.53 -26.72 2.60
CA LEU A 127 -24.13 -26.27 3.85
C LEU A 127 -24.99 -25.02 3.66
N ASN A 128 -24.51 -24.05 2.88
CA ASN A 128 -25.30 -22.86 2.56
C ASN A 128 -26.56 -23.20 1.74
N THR A 129 -26.44 -24.13 0.79
CA THR A 129 -27.61 -24.67 0.06
C THR A 129 -28.63 -25.28 1.02
N LEU A 130 -28.17 -26.10 1.96
CA LEU A 130 -29.01 -26.77 2.94
C LEU A 130 -29.70 -25.79 3.89
N PHE A 131 -29.03 -24.71 4.30
CA PHE A 131 -29.65 -23.67 5.12
C PHE A 131 -30.80 -22.99 4.38
N ILE A 132 -30.61 -22.65 3.10
CA ILE A 132 -31.63 -22.02 2.28
C ILE A 132 -32.83 -22.97 2.09
N GLN A 133 -32.58 -24.24 1.73
CA GLN A 133 -33.64 -25.25 1.54
C GLN A 133 -34.46 -25.50 2.82
N ARG A 134 -33.87 -25.29 4.00
CA ARG A 134 -34.56 -25.41 5.30
C ARG A 134 -35.23 -24.10 5.75
N GLY A 135 -35.31 -23.08 4.90
CA GLY A 135 -35.91 -21.78 5.22
C GLY A 135 -35.06 -20.89 6.14
N ARG A 136 -33.78 -21.23 6.31
CA ARG A 136 -32.79 -20.53 7.15
C ARG A 136 -31.81 -19.70 6.33
N HIS A 137 -32.26 -19.12 5.23
CA HIS A 137 -31.44 -18.28 4.34
C HIS A 137 -30.85 -17.03 5.04
N GLU A 138 -31.42 -16.59 6.17
CA GLU A 138 -30.87 -15.53 7.02
C GLU A 138 -29.45 -15.84 7.50
N THR A 139 -29.12 -17.10 7.77
CA THR A 139 -27.76 -17.52 8.13
C THR A 139 -26.78 -17.23 7.01
N THR A 140 -27.13 -17.52 5.75
CA THR A 140 -26.31 -17.22 4.58
C THR A 140 -26.18 -15.72 4.37
N TRP A 141 -27.27 -14.95 4.52
CA TRP A 141 -27.21 -13.49 4.46
C TRP A 141 -26.34 -12.86 5.55
N THR A 142 -26.35 -13.42 6.76
CA THR A 142 -25.50 -12.94 7.87
C THR A 142 -24.02 -13.09 7.51
N ILE A 143 -23.63 -14.22 6.92
CA ILE A 143 -22.28 -14.47 6.39
C ILE A 143 -21.95 -13.45 5.30
N LEU A 144 -22.81 -13.32 4.29
CA LEU A 144 -22.58 -12.40 3.16
C LEU A 144 -22.39 -10.94 3.64
N ARG A 145 -23.28 -10.45 4.50
CA ARG A 145 -23.22 -9.08 5.03
C ARG A 145 -22.00 -8.84 5.91
N ARG A 146 -21.58 -9.84 6.69
CA ARG A 146 -20.36 -9.74 7.50
C ARG A 146 -19.09 -9.51 6.66
N PHE A 147 -19.11 -9.97 5.41
CA PHE A 147 -18.02 -9.79 4.44
C PHE A 147 -18.28 -8.67 3.44
N GLY A 148 -19.27 -7.80 3.69
CA GLY A 148 -19.52 -6.58 2.93
C GLY A 148 -20.44 -6.72 1.72
N TYR A 149 -21.06 -7.87 1.50
CA TYR A 149 -21.97 -8.05 0.37
C TYR A 149 -23.35 -7.42 0.63
N GLY A 150 -23.87 -6.72 -0.38
CA GLY A 150 -25.24 -6.20 -0.41
C GLY A 150 -26.24 -7.19 -1.01
N ASP A 151 -27.48 -6.75 -1.16
CA ASP A 151 -28.59 -7.61 -1.64
C ASP A 151 -28.43 -8.02 -3.12
N THR A 152 -27.60 -7.30 -3.89
CA THR A 152 -27.21 -7.64 -5.26
C THR A 152 -26.07 -8.67 -5.34
N LEU A 153 -25.53 -9.11 -4.19
CA LEU A 153 -24.34 -9.97 -4.08
C LEU A 153 -23.05 -9.35 -4.64
N GLU A 154 -23.02 -8.02 -4.72
CA GLU A 154 -21.83 -7.23 -4.94
C GLU A 154 -21.34 -6.66 -3.61
N LEU A 155 -20.04 -6.39 -3.51
CA LEU A 155 -19.50 -5.70 -2.33
C LEU A 155 -20.02 -4.26 -2.31
N SER A 156 -20.50 -3.82 -1.16
CA SER A 156 -21.08 -2.48 -1.04
C SER A 156 -20.02 -1.40 -1.22
N SER A 157 -20.42 -0.28 -1.82
CA SER A 157 -19.55 0.88 -1.97
C SER A 157 -19.01 1.37 -0.62
N ASP A 158 -19.81 1.30 0.44
CA ASP A 158 -19.39 1.72 1.78
C ASP A 158 -18.31 0.80 2.38
N TYR A 159 -18.29 -0.47 1.99
CA TYR A 159 -17.29 -1.44 2.43
C TYR A 159 -15.95 -1.29 1.69
N LEU A 160 -16.00 -1.01 0.38
CA LEU A 160 -14.82 -0.83 -0.47
C LEU A 160 -14.23 0.58 -0.39
N PHE A 161 -15.08 1.61 -0.31
CA PHE A 161 -14.71 3.02 -0.35
C PHE A 161 -15.17 3.74 0.93
N PRO A 162 -14.64 3.37 2.11
CA PRO A 162 -15.00 4.05 3.34
C PRO A 162 -14.54 5.52 3.29
N PRO A 163 -15.28 6.44 3.91
CA PRO A 163 -14.93 7.85 3.90
C PRO A 163 -13.59 8.09 4.60
N LEU A 164 -12.62 8.63 3.85
CA LEU A 164 -11.32 9.07 4.37
C LEU A 164 -11.00 10.45 3.81
N HIS A 165 -11.03 11.46 4.67
CA HIS A 165 -10.72 12.84 4.27
C HIS A 165 -9.21 13.08 4.33
N VAL A 166 -8.60 13.35 3.17
CA VAL A 166 -7.19 13.74 3.05
C VAL A 166 -7.10 15.24 2.74
N PRO A 167 -6.68 16.08 3.70
CA PRO A 167 -6.54 17.51 3.46
C PRO A 167 -5.45 17.81 2.41
N PRO A 168 -5.57 18.91 1.64
CA PRO A 168 -4.53 19.34 0.71
C PRO A 168 -3.17 19.52 1.40
N GLY A 169 -2.10 19.00 0.78
CA GLY A 169 -0.74 19.07 1.32
C GLY A 169 -0.40 17.99 2.35
N CYS A 170 -1.34 17.13 2.72
CA CYS A 170 -1.10 15.89 3.45
C CYS A 170 -0.78 14.75 2.47
N SER A 171 -0.23 13.66 3.00
CA SER A 171 -0.02 12.38 2.30
C SER A 171 -0.65 11.25 3.10
N THR A 172 -0.78 10.08 2.49
CA THR A 172 -1.30 8.86 3.11
C THR A 172 -0.22 7.80 3.19
N GLU A 173 -0.13 7.15 4.35
CA GLU A 173 0.85 6.09 4.61
C GLU A 173 0.13 4.89 5.24
N LEU A 174 0.62 3.67 5.00
CA LEU A 174 0.20 2.52 5.79
C LEU A 174 0.75 2.67 7.21
N ASN A 175 -0.10 2.40 8.20
CA ASN A 175 0.35 2.34 9.58
C ASN A 175 0.80 0.92 9.95
N HIS A 176 1.26 0.73 11.19
CA HIS A 176 1.74 -0.56 11.65
C HIS A 176 0.69 -1.68 11.52
N PHE A 177 -0.60 -1.40 11.74
CA PHE A 177 -1.67 -2.39 11.56
C PHE A 177 -1.86 -2.77 10.09
N GLY A 178 -1.76 -1.79 9.19
CA GLY A 178 -1.79 -2.01 7.74
C GLY A 178 -0.64 -2.91 7.28
N TYR A 179 0.60 -2.56 7.66
CA TYR A 179 1.79 -3.36 7.35
C TYR A 179 1.70 -4.79 7.91
N GLN A 180 1.30 -4.95 9.18
CA GLN A 180 1.15 -6.27 9.79
C GLN A 180 0.08 -7.13 9.09
N PHE A 181 -0.97 -6.51 8.54
CA PHE A 181 -1.98 -7.24 7.79
C PHE A 181 -1.46 -7.70 6.43
N VAL A 182 -0.92 -6.78 5.62
CA VAL A 182 -0.43 -7.14 4.27
C VAL A 182 0.74 -8.11 4.35
N GLN A 183 1.61 -8.00 5.37
CA GLN A 183 2.65 -8.99 5.62
C GLN A 183 2.07 -10.37 5.92
N ARG A 184 1.03 -10.48 6.76
CA ARG A 184 0.35 -11.76 7.01
C ARG A 184 -0.28 -12.34 5.74
N VAL A 185 -0.81 -11.50 4.87
CA VAL A 185 -1.33 -11.93 3.56
C VAL A 185 -0.19 -12.46 2.69
N PHE A 186 0.96 -11.80 2.66
CA PHE A 186 2.15 -12.30 1.95
C PHE A 186 2.57 -13.68 2.47
N GLU A 187 2.80 -13.80 3.78
CA GLU A 187 3.26 -15.04 4.44
C GLU A 187 2.28 -16.20 4.23
N LYS A 188 0.97 -15.91 4.18
CA LYS A 188 -0.05 -16.90 3.84
C LYS A 188 0.10 -17.44 2.42
N HIS A 189 0.50 -16.61 1.46
CA HIS A 189 0.61 -17.00 0.06
C HIS A 189 2.01 -17.48 -0.35
N ASP A 190 3.05 -17.19 0.43
CA ASP A 190 4.42 -17.71 0.29
C ASP A 190 4.49 -19.15 0.84
N GLN A 191 4.06 -20.11 0.01
CA GLN A 191 3.84 -21.51 0.38
C GLN A 191 5.12 -22.33 0.35
N ASP A 192 6.09 -21.94 -0.47
CA ASP A 192 7.43 -22.54 -0.47
C ASP A 192 8.39 -21.88 0.54
N HIS A 193 7.94 -20.81 1.21
CA HIS A 193 8.67 -20.09 2.26
C HIS A 193 10.03 -19.57 1.78
N ASP A 194 10.10 -19.18 0.50
CA ASP A 194 11.31 -18.64 -0.11
C ASP A 194 11.46 -17.12 0.10
N GLY A 195 10.43 -16.47 0.67
CA GLY A 195 10.39 -15.03 0.91
C GLY A 195 10.02 -14.21 -0.33
N ALA A 196 9.56 -14.83 -1.41
CA ALA A 196 9.21 -14.20 -2.67
C ALA A 196 8.04 -14.88 -3.43
N LEU A 197 6.97 -14.14 -3.69
CA LEU A 197 5.81 -14.69 -4.39
C LEU A 197 6.12 -15.02 -5.85
N SER A 198 5.95 -16.29 -6.19
CA SER A 198 5.92 -16.80 -7.56
C SER A 198 4.67 -16.33 -8.33
N PRO A 199 4.65 -16.44 -9.67
CA PRO A 199 3.46 -16.13 -10.46
C PRO A 199 2.21 -16.92 -10.05
N ALA A 200 2.38 -18.18 -9.62
CA ALA A 200 1.28 -19.02 -9.16
C ALA A 200 0.73 -18.56 -7.80
N GLU A 201 1.61 -18.17 -6.89
CA GLU A 201 1.22 -17.64 -5.57
C GLU A 201 0.59 -16.25 -5.68
N LEU A 202 1.09 -15.40 -6.57
CA LEU A 202 0.43 -14.13 -6.91
C LEU A 202 -0.96 -14.35 -7.49
N GLN A 203 -1.14 -15.34 -8.37
CA GLN A 203 -2.47 -15.70 -8.89
C GLN A 203 -3.39 -16.19 -7.77
N SER A 204 -2.86 -16.96 -6.81
CA SER A 204 -3.59 -17.38 -5.61
C SER A 204 -4.01 -16.19 -4.75
N LEU A 205 -3.11 -15.23 -4.50
CA LEU A 205 -3.38 -13.99 -3.77
C LEU A 205 -4.46 -13.15 -4.45
N PHE A 206 -4.38 -13.02 -5.78
CA PHE A 206 -5.35 -12.25 -6.56
C PHE A 206 -6.69 -12.96 -6.76
N SER A 207 -6.84 -14.22 -6.32
CA SER A 207 -8.06 -15.00 -6.50
C SER A 207 -9.28 -14.48 -5.74
N VAL A 208 -9.08 -13.57 -4.78
CA VAL A 208 -10.15 -12.89 -4.01
C VAL A 208 -10.51 -11.52 -4.58
N PHE A 209 -9.84 -11.09 -5.64
CA PHE A 209 -10.13 -9.86 -6.37
C PHE A 209 -11.00 -10.16 -7.61
N PRO A 210 -11.82 -9.19 -8.07
CA PRO A 210 -12.57 -9.35 -9.31
C PRO A 210 -11.66 -9.41 -10.55
N ALA A 211 -10.51 -8.74 -10.51
CA ALA A 211 -9.46 -8.75 -11.52
C ALA A 211 -8.10 -8.56 -10.84
N ALA A 212 -7.00 -8.84 -11.55
CA ALA A 212 -5.66 -8.62 -11.01
C ALA A 212 -5.47 -7.14 -10.63
N PRO A 213 -5.16 -6.82 -9.36
CA PRO A 213 -5.12 -5.45 -8.86
C PRO A 213 -3.91 -4.66 -9.36
N TRP A 214 -2.85 -5.35 -9.76
CA TRP A 214 -1.61 -4.74 -10.23
C TRP A 214 -1.29 -5.20 -11.64
N SER A 215 -0.94 -4.24 -12.51
CA SER A 215 -0.41 -4.55 -13.84
C SER A 215 0.95 -5.24 -13.72
N PRO A 216 1.31 -6.20 -14.59
CA PRO A 216 2.62 -6.89 -14.54
C PRO A 216 3.84 -5.95 -14.46
N GLN A 217 3.69 -4.71 -14.95
CA GLN A 217 4.67 -3.63 -14.86
C GLN A 217 5.08 -3.27 -13.42
N PHE A 218 4.33 -3.67 -12.37
CA PHE A 218 4.73 -3.41 -10.99
C PHE A 218 6.09 -4.05 -10.66
N LEU A 219 6.44 -5.16 -11.33
CA LEU A 219 7.77 -5.77 -11.22
C LEU A 219 8.88 -4.84 -11.72
N CYS A 220 8.57 -3.88 -12.60
CA CYS A 220 9.48 -2.81 -13.04
C CYS A 220 9.53 -1.63 -12.05
N THR A 221 8.65 -1.59 -11.04
CA THR A 221 8.50 -0.48 -10.08
C THR A 221 9.07 -0.77 -8.69
N VAL A 222 9.19 -2.04 -8.31
CA VAL A 222 9.72 -2.44 -7.00
C VAL A 222 10.93 -3.35 -7.15
N ARG A 223 11.70 -3.48 -6.06
CA ARG A 223 12.80 -4.44 -6.00
C ARG A 223 12.26 -5.87 -6.09
N THR A 224 12.94 -6.70 -6.87
CA THR A 224 12.59 -8.11 -7.08
C THR A 224 13.80 -8.99 -6.84
N GLU A 225 13.58 -10.22 -6.41
CA GLU A 225 14.63 -11.22 -6.22
C GLU A 225 14.44 -12.33 -7.25
N ALA A 226 15.44 -12.53 -8.12
CA ALA A 226 15.36 -13.49 -9.23
C ALA A 226 14.09 -13.35 -10.12
N GLY A 227 13.56 -12.12 -10.28
CA GLY A 227 12.35 -11.84 -11.04
C GLY A 227 11.03 -12.10 -10.29
N ARG A 228 11.10 -12.53 -9.03
CA ARG A 228 9.95 -12.74 -8.13
C ARG A 228 9.75 -11.54 -7.19
N LEU A 229 8.52 -11.41 -6.68
CA LEU A 229 8.17 -10.33 -5.78
C LEU A 229 8.52 -10.71 -4.34
N SER A 230 9.67 -10.23 -3.84
CA SER A 230 10.05 -10.45 -2.44
C SER A 230 9.10 -9.74 -1.48
N LEU A 231 9.08 -10.15 -0.20
CA LEU A 231 8.29 -9.49 0.85
C LEU A 231 8.54 -7.98 0.86
N HIS A 232 9.81 -7.57 0.75
CA HIS A 232 10.18 -6.16 0.70
C HIS A 232 9.58 -5.43 -0.50
N GLY A 233 9.69 -6.00 -1.70
CA GLY A 233 9.07 -5.45 -2.92
C GLY A 233 7.54 -5.38 -2.82
N TYR A 234 6.92 -6.38 -2.20
CA TYR A 234 5.48 -6.41 -1.94
C TYR A 234 5.04 -5.27 -1.01
N LEU A 235 5.77 -5.04 0.09
CA LEU A 235 5.49 -3.93 1.01
C LEU A 235 5.72 -2.56 0.34
N CYS A 236 6.75 -2.45 -0.51
CA CYS A 236 6.98 -1.26 -1.32
C CYS A 236 5.81 -0.98 -2.28
N GLN A 237 5.28 -2.01 -2.95
CA GLN A 237 4.14 -1.86 -3.86
C GLN A 237 2.89 -1.37 -3.11
N TRP A 238 2.59 -1.93 -1.95
CA TRP A 238 1.49 -1.44 -1.10
C TRP A 238 1.69 -0.01 -0.63
N THR A 239 2.92 0.35 -0.26
CA THR A 239 3.28 1.71 0.16
C THR A 239 3.08 2.71 -0.98
N LEU A 240 3.46 2.34 -2.21
CA LEU A 240 3.28 3.15 -3.40
C LEU A 240 1.81 3.38 -3.73
N VAL A 241 1.00 2.31 -3.77
CA VAL A 241 -0.45 2.42 -4.02
C VAL A 241 -1.10 3.31 -2.96
N THR A 242 -0.73 3.14 -1.69
CA THR A 242 -1.27 3.97 -0.58
C THR A 242 -0.93 5.45 -0.74
N TYR A 243 0.27 5.76 -1.22
CA TYR A 243 0.72 7.15 -1.39
C TYR A 243 0.09 7.81 -2.62
N LEU A 244 -0.03 7.10 -3.74
CA LEU A 244 -0.54 7.64 -5.00
C LEU A 244 -2.07 7.68 -5.05
N ASP A 245 -2.73 6.63 -4.58
CA ASP A 245 -4.19 6.50 -4.60
C ASP A 245 -4.70 5.69 -3.40
N VAL A 246 -5.02 6.42 -2.34
CA VAL A 246 -5.53 5.81 -1.11
C VAL A 246 -6.88 5.12 -1.30
N GLN A 247 -7.72 5.56 -2.25
CA GLN A 247 -9.03 4.95 -2.46
C GLN A 247 -8.88 3.55 -3.06
N HIS A 248 -8.00 3.40 -4.05
CA HIS A 248 -7.65 2.07 -4.58
C HIS A 248 -6.97 1.19 -3.52
N CYS A 249 -6.15 1.76 -2.63
CA CYS A 249 -5.59 1.00 -1.51
C CYS A 249 -6.68 0.45 -0.57
N LEU A 250 -7.65 1.29 -0.18
CA LEU A 250 -8.76 0.89 0.68
C LEU A 250 -9.62 -0.19 0.01
N GLU A 251 -9.88 -0.05 -1.29
CA GLU A 251 -10.58 -1.05 -2.09
C GLU A 251 -9.86 -2.41 -2.06
N HIS A 252 -8.54 -2.43 -2.30
CA HIS A 252 -7.74 -3.64 -2.25
C HIS A 252 -7.73 -4.30 -0.87
N LEU A 253 -7.62 -3.51 0.21
CA LEU A 253 -7.74 -4.01 1.59
C LEU A 253 -9.14 -4.62 1.84
N GLY A 254 -10.18 -4.05 1.24
CA GLY A 254 -11.53 -4.59 1.28
C GLY A 254 -11.65 -5.94 0.57
N TYR A 255 -11.07 -6.10 -0.62
CA TYR A 255 -11.01 -7.39 -1.31
C TYR A 255 -10.23 -8.45 -0.52
N LEU A 256 -9.18 -8.06 0.20
CA LEU A 256 -8.45 -8.94 1.11
C LEU A 256 -9.16 -9.22 2.44
N GLY A 257 -10.30 -8.58 2.71
CA GLY A 257 -11.11 -8.86 3.90
C GLY A 257 -10.59 -8.22 5.18
N TYR A 258 -9.80 -7.14 5.11
CA TYR A 258 -9.19 -6.49 6.28
C TYR A 258 -10.17 -6.20 7.45
N PRO A 259 -11.40 -5.66 7.30
CA PRO A 259 -12.24 -5.31 8.45
C PRO A 259 -12.70 -6.57 9.17
N THR A 260 -13.06 -7.60 8.41
CA THR A 260 -13.57 -8.85 8.95
C THR A 260 -12.47 -9.65 9.63
N LEU A 261 -11.28 -9.72 9.02
CA LEU A 261 -10.14 -10.48 9.54
C LEU A 261 -9.45 -9.77 10.72
N CYS A 262 -9.34 -8.44 10.67
CA CYS A 262 -8.74 -7.66 11.76
C CYS A 262 -9.75 -7.18 12.82
N LYS A 263 -11.03 -7.52 12.66
CA LYS A 263 -12.14 -7.09 13.55
C LYS A 263 -12.19 -5.57 13.73
N GLN A 264 -12.04 -4.86 12.62
CA GLN A 264 -12.15 -3.41 12.54
C GLN A 264 -13.45 -3.02 11.83
N ASP A 265 -13.93 -1.81 12.07
CA ASP A 265 -15.14 -1.30 11.41
C ASP A 265 -14.87 -0.87 9.96
N SER A 266 -13.61 -0.57 9.62
CA SER A 266 -13.23 -0.05 8.30
C SER A 266 -11.77 -0.27 7.96
N GLN A 267 -11.48 -0.41 6.66
CA GLN A 267 -10.14 -0.40 6.05
C GLN A 267 -9.33 0.85 6.41
N ALA A 268 -10.01 1.97 6.65
CA ALA A 268 -9.37 3.26 6.94
C ALA A 268 -8.48 3.21 8.19
N HIS A 269 -8.72 2.26 9.11
CA HIS A 269 -7.86 2.03 10.28
C HIS A 269 -6.45 1.54 9.93
N ALA A 270 -6.20 1.09 8.69
CA ALA A 270 -4.88 0.74 8.20
C ALA A 270 -4.06 1.95 7.74
N ILE A 271 -4.68 3.13 7.60
CA ILE A 271 -4.09 4.31 6.97
C ILE A 271 -3.82 5.40 8.00
N THR A 272 -2.65 6.03 7.91
CA THR A 272 -2.33 7.28 8.60
C THR A 272 -2.32 8.42 7.58
N VAL A 273 -3.12 9.45 7.83
CA VAL A 273 -3.02 10.73 7.11
C VAL A 273 -1.97 11.60 7.80
N THR A 274 -0.93 11.98 7.05
CA THR A 274 0.17 12.80 7.58
C THR A 274 -0.28 14.25 7.76
N ARG A 275 0.50 15.04 8.50
CA ARG A 275 0.24 16.48 8.65
C ARG A 275 0.60 17.26 7.37
N GLU A 276 0.10 18.49 7.24
CA GLU A 276 0.38 19.34 6.08
C GLU A 276 1.90 19.58 5.91
N LYS A 277 2.36 19.48 4.67
CA LYS A 277 3.77 19.61 4.30
C LYS A 277 4.36 20.98 4.63
N LYS A 278 3.55 22.05 4.63
CA LYS A 278 4.02 23.39 5.00
C LYS A 278 4.51 23.44 6.44
N LEU A 279 3.86 22.71 7.36
CA LEU A 279 4.29 22.62 8.76
C LEU A 279 5.63 21.88 8.88
N ASP A 280 5.88 20.88 8.05
CA ASP A 280 7.19 20.20 7.97
C ASP A 280 8.28 21.15 7.48
N GLN A 281 7.99 21.95 6.45
CA GLN A 281 8.91 22.97 5.91
C GLN A 281 9.20 24.08 6.92
N GLU A 282 8.17 24.53 7.66
CA GLU A 282 8.29 25.52 8.75
C GLU A 282 9.15 25.02 9.90
N LYS A 283 9.04 23.74 10.25
CA LYS A 283 9.87 23.09 11.29
C LYS A 283 11.24 22.67 10.79
N GLY A 284 11.44 22.59 9.47
CA GLY A 284 12.69 22.15 8.84
C GLY A 284 12.96 20.64 8.92
N GLN A 285 11.98 19.85 9.35
CA GLN A 285 12.06 18.40 9.47
C GLN A 285 10.67 17.76 9.30
N THR A 286 10.58 16.70 8.50
CA THR A 286 9.38 15.86 8.38
C THR A 286 9.44 14.62 9.26
N GLN A 287 8.27 14.15 9.69
CA GLN A 287 8.09 12.86 10.38
C GLN A 287 7.52 11.77 9.45
N ARG A 288 7.27 12.11 8.18
CA ARG A 288 6.79 11.18 7.16
C ARG A 288 7.79 10.05 6.95
N ASN A 289 7.29 8.87 6.64
CA ASN A 289 8.11 7.73 6.28
C ASN A 289 8.23 7.56 4.77
N VAL A 290 7.30 8.13 4.01
CA VAL A 290 7.28 8.06 2.54
C VAL A 290 7.60 9.43 1.95
N LEU A 291 8.61 9.47 1.08
CA LEU A 291 9.14 10.69 0.46
C LEU A 291 9.05 10.59 -1.07
N LEU A 292 8.52 11.62 -1.73
CA LEU A 292 8.44 11.69 -3.19
C LEU A 292 9.57 12.53 -3.77
N CYS A 293 10.30 11.92 -4.71
CA CYS A 293 11.34 12.54 -5.51
C CYS A 293 10.92 12.59 -6.98
N ASN A 294 10.79 13.81 -7.54
CA ASN A 294 10.56 13.97 -8.97
C ASN A 294 11.91 13.95 -9.70
N VAL A 295 12.10 12.98 -10.57
CA VAL A 295 13.27 12.83 -11.44
C VAL A 295 12.95 13.49 -12.78
N VAL A 296 13.44 14.71 -12.95
CA VAL A 296 13.12 15.59 -14.08
C VAL A 296 14.30 15.73 -15.01
N GLY A 297 14.05 15.66 -16.32
CA GLY A 297 15.09 15.89 -17.32
C GLY A 297 14.59 15.65 -18.74
N ALA A 298 15.41 16.02 -19.73
CA ALA A 298 15.09 15.83 -21.15
C ALA A 298 14.90 14.34 -21.51
N ARG A 299 14.29 14.07 -22.66
CA ARG A 299 14.23 12.69 -23.19
C ARG A 299 15.65 12.19 -23.51
N GLY A 300 15.98 10.96 -23.11
CA GLY A 300 17.28 10.34 -23.43
C GLY A 300 18.43 10.58 -22.43
N VAL A 301 18.20 11.36 -21.35
CA VAL A 301 19.21 11.60 -20.29
C VAL A 301 19.37 10.42 -19.31
N GLY A 302 18.67 9.30 -19.52
CA GLY A 302 18.81 8.10 -18.67
C GLY A 302 18.00 8.09 -17.37
N LYS A 303 16.89 8.84 -17.27
CA LYS A 303 16.00 8.85 -16.10
C LYS A 303 15.49 7.45 -15.73
N SER A 304 14.97 6.69 -16.69
CA SER A 304 14.48 5.34 -16.43
C SER A 304 15.58 4.41 -15.93
N ALA A 305 16.81 4.56 -16.43
CA ALA A 305 17.96 3.80 -15.95
C ALA A 305 18.36 4.19 -14.50
N PHE A 306 18.18 5.46 -14.11
CA PHE A 306 18.36 5.91 -12.73
C PHE A 306 17.30 5.32 -11.78
N LEU A 307 16.04 5.25 -12.22
CA LEU A 307 14.98 4.56 -11.48
C LEU A 307 15.28 3.06 -11.31
N GLN A 308 15.68 2.37 -12.37
CA GLN A 308 16.02 0.94 -12.28
C GLN A 308 17.27 0.68 -11.43
N ALA A 309 18.26 1.58 -11.49
CA ALA A 309 19.44 1.52 -10.63
C ALA A 309 19.09 1.62 -9.14
N PHE A 310 18.05 2.39 -8.79
CA PHE A 310 17.56 2.46 -7.42
C PHE A 310 17.07 1.11 -6.90
N LEU A 311 16.45 0.32 -7.78
CA LEU A 311 15.97 -1.05 -7.49
C LEU A 311 17.09 -2.11 -7.56
N GLY A 312 18.36 -1.70 -7.65
CA GLY A 312 19.52 -2.59 -7.76
C GLY A 312 19.76 -3.16 -9.15
N ARG A 313 19.11 -2.64 -10.20
CA ARG A 313 19.23 -3.17 -11.58
C ARG A 313 20.20 -2.31 -12.40
N GLY A 314 21.34 -2.90 -12.78
CA GLY A 314 22.31 -2.27 -13.68
C GLY A 314 21.94 -2.37 -15.16
N LEU A 315 22.61 -1.61 -16.03
CA LEU A 315 22.40 -1.62 -17.50
C LEU A 315 22.66 -2.99 -18.17
N ARG A 316 23.37 -3.91 -17.48
CA ARG A 316 23.68 -5.26 -17.97
C ARG A 316 22.59 -6.30 -17.66
N HIS A 317 21.61 -5.99 -16.81
CA HIS A 317 20.42 -6.82 -16.64
C HIS A 317 19.49 -6.60 -17.85
N GLN A 318 19.73 -7.38 -18.91
CA GLN A 318 18.89 -7.42 -20.11
C GLN A 318 17.46 -7.91 -19.79
N ASP A 319 17.29 -8.67 -18.71
CA ASP A 319 16.01 -9.23 -18.26
C ASP A 319 14.93 -8.15 -18.03
N ALA A 320 15.31 -6.95 -17.57
CA ALA A 320 14.35 -5.87 -17.30
C ALA A 320 13.78 -5.21 -18.58
N ARG A 321 14.49 -5.33 -19.72
CA ARG A 321 14.03 -4.81 -21.01
C ARG A 321 13.05 -5.74 -21.72
N GLU A 322 13.09 -7.03 -21.41
CA GLU A 322 12.18 -8.02 -21.99
C GLU A 322 10.84 -8.10 -21.23
N LEU A 323 10.79 -7.64 -19.98
CA LEU A 323 9.60 -7.72 -19.11
C LEU A 323 8.58 -6.58 -19.30
N CYS A 324 8.98 -5.42 -19.86
CA CYS A 324 8.14 -4.22 -19.90
C CYS A 324 8.25 -3.50 -21.27
N GLU A 325 7.17 -3.51 -22.07
CA GLU A 325 7.08 -2.79 -23.35
C GLU A 325 7.08 -1.26 -23.18
N GLU A 326 6.65 -0.77 -22.01
CA GLU A 326 6.62 0.65 -21.64
C GLU A 326 7.52 0.93 -20.41
N PRO A 327 8.21 2.08 -20.36
CA PRO A 327 9.10 2.42 -19.25
C PRO A 327 8.32 2.70 -17.96
N ALA A 328 8.77 2.11 -16.85
CA ALA A 328 8.19 2.36 -15.53
C ALA A 328 8.31 3.85 -15.12
N ILE A 329 7.16 4.46 -14.82
CA ILE A 329 7.07 5.87 -14.39
C ILE A 329 7.53 6.03 -12.94
N TYR A 330 7.35 5.00 -12.12
CA TYR A 330 7.68 5.02 -10.70
C TYR A 330 8.70 3.93 -10.35
N ALA A 331 9.55 4.22 -9.37
CA ALA A 331 10.34 3.23 -8.65
C ALA A 331 10.29 3.53 -7.15
N ILE A 332 10.15 2.50 -6.31
CA ILE A 332 10.12 2.64 -4.85
C ILE A 332 11.00 1.59 -4.19
N ASP A 333 11.79 2.02 -3.20
CA ASP A 333 12.63 1.18 -2.35
C ASP A 333 12.86 1.94 -1.02
N THR A 334 13.50 1.30 -0.05
CA THR A 334 13.88 1.92 1.22
C THR A 334 15.31 2.47 1.20
N VAL A 335 15.52 3.51 1.98
CA VAL A 335 16.81 4.19 2.17
C VAL A 335 17.01 4.53 3.64
N GLN A 336 18.26 4.44 4.09
CA GLN A 336 18.63 4.73 5.48
C GLN A 336 19.07 6.19 5.63
N VAL A 337 18.30 6.97 6.39
CA VAL A 337 18.57 8.39 6.68
C VAL A 337 18.79 8.55 8.17
N ASN A 338 20.03 8.86 8.59
CA ASN A 338 20.42 9.00 10.01
C ASN A 338 20.01 7.79 10.88
N GLY A 339 20.10 6.57 10.34
CA GLY A 339 19.71 5.34 11.03
C GLY A 339 18.20 5.06 11.09
N GLN A 340 17.38 5.88 10.40
CA GLN A 340 15.96 5.61 10.20
C GLN A 340 15.72 5.13 8.76
N GLU A 341 14.94 4.06 8.64
CA GLU A 341 14.47 3.60 7.34
C GLU A 341 13.34 4.50 6.83
N LYS A 342 13.43 4.92 5.57
CA LYS A 342 12.43 5.73 4.87
C LYS A 342 12.17 5.12 3.50
N TYR A 343 10.92 5.18 3.04
CA TYR A 343 10.57 4.86 1.66
C TYR A 343 10.82 6.08 0.78
N LEU A 344 11.52 5.88 -0.33
CA LEU A 344 11.75 6.89 -1.34
C LEU A 344 11.02 6.46 -2.63
N ILE A 345 10.10 7.29 -3.11
CA ILE A 345 9.43 7.12 -4.39
C ILE A 345 10.14 8.02 -5.40
N LEU A 346 10.68 7.42 -6.46
CA LEU A 346 11.18 8.14 -7.62
C LEU A 346 10.08 8.17 -8.68
N CYS A 347 9.73 9.37 -9.15
CA CYS A 347 8.78 9.59 -10.24
C CYS A 347 9.50 10.19 -11.44
N GLU A 348 9.51 9.48 -12.58
CA GLU A 348 10.07 9.99 -13.82
C GLU A 348 9.14 11.06 -14.42
N VAL A 349 9.67 12.26 -14.61
CA VAL A 349 8.94 13.41 -15.17
C VAL A 349 9.71 13.98 -16.36
N ASN A 350 9.01 14.22 -17.46
CA ASN A 350 9.61 14.91 -18.61
C ASN A 350 9.73 16.42 -18.31
N ALA A 351 10.91 17.00 -18.56
CA ALA A 351 11.10 18.43 -18.42
C ALA A 351 10.20 19.24 -19.37
N ASP A 352 9.92 18.73 -20.58
CA ASP A 352 9.08 19.42 -21.55
C ASP A 352 7.62 19.56 -21.07
N SER A 353 7.09 18.55 -20.38
CA SER A 353 5.72 18.60 -19.86
C SER A 353 5.59 19.65 -18.76
N LEU A 354 6.56 19.76 -17.85
CA LEU A 354 6.57 20.81 -16.82
C LEU A 354 6.71 22.22 -17.41
N LEU A 355 7.37 22.37 -18.56
CA LEU A 355 7.50 23.69 -19.20
C LEU A 355 6.25 24.07 -20.01
N ALA A 356 5.55 23.08 -20.56
CA ALA A 356 4.36 23.26 -21.40
C ALA A 356 3.05 23.37 -20.60
N SER A 357 2.91 22.66 -19.48
CA SER A 357 1.70 22.65 -18.65
C SER A 357 1.94 23.21 -17.24
N ALA A 358 0.88 23.60 -16.56
CA ALA A 358 0.88 23.83 -15.11
C ALA A 358 0.75 22.50 -14.33
N CYS A 359 1.43 21.43 -14.78
CA CYS A 359 1.49 20.17 -14.05
C CYS A 359 2.04 20.43 -12.64
N ASP A 360 1.48 19.73 -11.65
CA ASP A 360 1.89 19.93 -10.27
C ASP A 360 3.32 19.40 -10.06
N ALA A 361 4.27 20.32 -9.95
CA ALA A 361 5.66 20.03 -9.60
C ALA A 361 5.84 19.77 -8.09
N ALA A 362 4.79 19.33 -7.39
CA ALA A 362 4.85 19.02 -5.97
C ALA A 362 5.64 17.72 -5.73
N CYS A 363 6.75 17.84 -5.02
CA CYS A 363 7.55 16.72 -4.52
C CYS A 363 8.30 17.14 -3.27
N ASP A 364 8.77 16.17 -2.48
CA ASP A 364 9.58 16.41 -1.28
C ASP A 364 11.02 16.78 -1.65
N VAL A 365 11.52 16.29 -2.79
CA VAL A 365 12.81 16.65 -3.39
C VAL A 365 12.72 16.57 -4.91
N ALA A 366 13.44 17.43 -5.62
CA ALA A 366 13.57 17.38 -7.08
C ALA A 366 14.98 16.93 -7.48
N CYS A 367 15.06 15.89 -8.32
CA CYS A 367 16.28 15.43 -8.95
C CYS A 367 16.29 15.92 -10.41
N LEU A 368 17.11 16.92 -10.70
CA LEU A 368 17.27 17.52 -12.02
C LEU A 368 18.40 16.82 -12.77
N MET A 369 18.04 15.87 -13.63
CA MET A 369 18.98 15.03 -14.37
C MET A 369 19.31 15.62 -15.74
N PHE A 370 20.60 15.74 -16.04
CA PHE A 370 21.10 16.13 -17.35
C PHE A 370 22.19 15.14 -17.80
N ASP A 371 22.51 15.14 -19.08
CA ASP A 371 23.56 14.32 -19.67
C ASP A 371 24.84 15.17 -19.78
N GLY A 372 25.92 14.74 -19.13
CA GLY A 372 27.20 15.46 -19.17
C GLY A 372 27.79 15.60 -20.58
N SER A 373 27.39 14.72 -21.50
CA SER A 373 27.78 14.78 -22.92
C SER A 373 26.90 15.71 -23.77
N ASP A 374 25.71 16.11 -23.30
CA ASP A 374 24.78 16.99 -24.00
C ASP A 374 24.53 18.31 -23.24
N PRO A 375 25.19 19.41 -23.65
CA PRO A 375 25.01 20.73 -23.03
C PRO A 375 23.57 21.28 -23.06
N GLN A 376 22.74 20.87 -24.02
CA GLN A 376 21.34 21.35 -24.11
C GLN A 376 20.47 20.78 -22.99
N SER A 377 20.75 19.54 -22.59
CA SER A 377 20.03 18.88 -21.50
C SER A 377 20.13 19.66 -20.17
N PHE A 378 21.29 20.27 -19.88
CA PHE A 378 21.46 21.11 -18.69
C PHE A 378 20.67 22.41 -18.76
N ALA A 379 20.65 23.08 -19.92
CA ALA A 379 19.91 24.33 -20.11
C ALA A 379 18.40 24.14 -19.87
N LEU A 380 17.86 22.98 -20.26
CA LEU A 380 16.47 22.61 -19.99
C LEU A 380 16.21 22.46 -18.48
N CYS A 381 17.06 21.71 -17.77
CA CYS A 381 16.96 21.53 -16.32
C CYS A 381 17.08 22.85 -15.55
N ALA A 382 17.99 23.74 -15.96
CA ALA A 382 18.13 25.08 -15.39
C ALA A 382 16.87 25.93 -15.62
N SER A 383 16.21 25.78 -16.77
CA SER A 383 14.96 26.48 -17.07
C SER A 383 13.80 25.97 -16.21
N VAL A 384 13.68 24.66 -16.02
CA VAL A 384 12.71 24.05 -15.10
C VAL A 384 12.93 24.52 -13.67
N TYR A 385 14.18 24.52 -13.19
CA TYR A 385 14.53 25.01 -11.86
C TYR A 385 14.03 26.44 -11.63
N LYS A 386 14.38 27.36 -12.53
CA LYS A 386 13.99 28.77 -12.43
C LYS A 386 12.47 28.98 -12.41
N ARG A 387 11.73 28.16 -13.17
CA ARG A 387 10.28 28.32 -13.32
C ARG A 387 9.49 27.71 -12.16
N HIS A 388 9.92 26.56 -11.64
CA HIS A 388 9.10 25.76 -10.72
C HIS A 388 9.68 25.60 -9.32
N TYR A 389 11.01 25.64 -9.17
CA TYR A 389 11.65 25.28 -7.91
C TYR A 389 12.41 26.43 -7.25
N MET A 390 12.77 27.49 -7.99
CA MET A 390 13.55 28.62 -7.46
C MET A 390 12.81 29.37 -6.33
N ASP A 391 11.49 29.54 -6.46
CA ASP A 391 10.66 30.22 -5.45
C ASP A 391 10.01 29.25 -4.45
N ARG A 392 10.14 27.93 -4.69
CA ARG A 392 9.61 26.89 -3.79
C ARG A 392 10.68 26.50 -2.76
N GLN A 393 10.26 26.15 -1.54
CA GLN A 393 11.17 25.59 -0.52
C GLN A 393 11.53 24.11 -0.78
N THR A 394 11.35 23.61 -2.00
CA THR A 394 11.64 22.23 -2.37
C THR A 394 13.15 22.08 -2.64
N PRO A 395 13.86 21.21 -1.91
CA PRO A 395 15.27 20.91 -2.17
C PRO A 395 15.46 20.37 -3.59
N CYS A 396 16.52 20.83 -4.26
CA CYS A 396 16.86 20.41 -5.62
C CYS A 396 18.30 19.89 -5.69
N LEU A 397 18.48 18.74 -6.33
CA LEU A 397 19.78 18.16 -6.62
C LEU A 397 19.96 18.06 -8.14
N PHE A 398 21.08 18.58 -8.66
CA PHE A 398 21.47 18.38 -10.05
C PHE A 398 22.31 17.11 -10.17
N VAL A 399 21.94 16.25 -11.12
CA VAL A 399 22.64 14.98 -11.38
C VAL A 399 23.12 14.93 -12.82
N SER A 400 24.43 14.78 -13.00
CA SER A 400 25.04 14.53 -14.30
C SER A 400 25.06 13.03 -14.55
N SER A 401 24.15 12.58 -15.41
CA SER A 401 24.09 11.20 -15.90
C SER A 401 25.21 10.91 -16.90
N LYS A 402 25.42 9.61 -17.19
CA LYS A 402 26.41 9.10 -18.15
C LYS A 402 27.82 9.62 -17.87
N ALA A 403 28.19 9.71 -16.59
CA ALA A 403 29.51 10.19 -16.18
C ALA A 403 30.68 9.31 -16.67
N ASP A 404 30.38 8.15 -17.26
CA ASP A 404 31.32 7.30 -17.98
C ASP A 404 31.68 7.80 -19.39
N LEU A 405 30.86 8.68 -19.96
CA LEU A 405 31.13 9.32 -21.24
C LEU A 405 31.96 10.59 -21.04
N PRO A 406 32.81 10.97 -22.03
CA PRO A 406 33.55 12.22 -21.96
C PRO A 406 32.59 13.41 -21.91
N GLU A 407 32.92 14.40 -21.07
CA GLU A 407 32.14 15.63 -20.95
C GLU A 407 32.04 16.34 -22.31
N GLY A 408 30.83 16.80 -22.63
CA GLY A 408 30.57 17.55 -23.85
C GLY A 408 31.26 18.91 -23.85
N VAL A 409 31.49 19.46 -25.05
CA VAL A 409 32.07 20.81 -25.18
C VAL A 409 31.12 21.83 -24.57
N SER A 410 31.58 22.55 -23.55
CA SER A 410 30.78 23.56 -22.85
C SER A 410 30.32 24.68 -23.80
N LEU A 411 29.02 24.93 -23.86
CA LEU A 411 28.46 26.11 -24.55
C LEU A 411 28.86 27.40 -23.82
N PRO A 412 28.91 28.56 -24.51
CA PRO A 412 29.12 29.85 -23.86
C PRO A 412 27.99 30.14 -22.85
N GLY A 413 28.31 30.09 -21.55
CA GLY A 413 27.35 30.20 -20.45
C GLY A 413 27.95 29.85 -19.09
N LEU A 414 27.10 29.76 -18.06
CA LEU A 414 27.49 29.29 -16.73
C LEU A 414 27.64 27.77 -16.74
N SER A 415 28.75 27.25 -16.21
CA SER A 415 28.92 25.81 -16.02
C SER A 415 27.90 25.27 -15.00
N PRO A 416 27.55 23.96 -15.04
CA PRO A 416 26.63 23.37 -14.07
C PRO A 416 27.03 23.62 -12.61
N ALA A 417 28.33 23.52 -12.30
CA ALA A 417 28.85 23.80 -10.96
C ALA A 417 28.70 25.27 -10.56
N GLU A 418 28.97 26.21 -11.47
CA GLU A 418 28.82 27.64 -11.19
C GLU A 418 27.34 28.04 -11.05
N PHE A 419 26.44 27.40 -11.81
CA PHE A 419 25.01 27.56 -11.67
C PHE A 419 24.53 27.12 -10.27
N CYS A 420 24.90 25.92 -9.83
CA CYS A 420 24.55 25.43 -8.48
C CYS A 420 25.07 26.37 -7.40
N ARG A 421 26.33 26.80 -7.49
CA ARG A 421 26.94 27.74 -6.53
C ARG A 421 26.18 29.06 -6.45
N ARG A 422 25.82 29.65 -7.61
CA ARG A 422 25.07 30.90 -7.68
C ARG A 422 23.68 30.80 -7.03
N HIS A 423 23.06 29.62 -7.12
CA HIS A 423 21.73 29.35 -6.58
C HIS A 423 21.76 28.68 -5.18
N ARG A 424 22.93 28.57 -4.54
CA ARG A 424 23.12 27.91 -3.23
C ARG A 424 22.60 26.46 -3.19
N LEU A 425 22.79 25.75 -4.30
CA LEU A 425 22.46 24.34 -4.45
C LEU A 425 23.72 23.48 -4.25
N PRO A 426 23.57 22.20 -3.84
CA PRO A 426 24.68 21.26 -3.84
C PRO A 426 25.36 21.16 -5.21
N ALA A 427 26.66 20.88 -5.21
CA ALA A 427 27.40 20.64 -6.45
C ALA A 427 26.77 19.49 -7.25
N PRO A 428 26.78 19.55 -8.60
CA PRO A 428 26.23 18.49 -9.43
C PRO A 428 26.86 17.13 -9.09
N THR A 429 26.02 16.14 -8.81
CA THR A 429 26.47 14.79 -8.49
C THR A 429 26.64 13.99 -9.76
N LEU A 430 27.78 13.32 -9.92
CA LEU A 430 28.05 12.44 -11.05
C LEU A 430 27.37 11.09 -10.84
N PHE A 431 26.72 10.58 -11.88
CA PHE A 431 26.06 9.29 -11.85
C PHE A 431 26.32 8.52 -13.15
N SER A 432 26.63 7.23 -13.01
CA SER A 432 26.71 6.30 -14.11
C SER A 432 26.14 4.94 -13.71
N CYS A 433 25.44 4.30 -14.65
CA CYS A 433 24.97 2.93 -14.52
C CYS A 433 25.96 1.91 -15.15
N THR A 434 27.11 2.35 -15.67
CA THR A 434 28.15 1.48 -16.24
C THR A 434 29.24 1.21 -15.21
N GLY A 435 29.18 0.03 -14.59
CA GLY A 435 30.17 -0.45 -13.63
C GLY A 435 29.97 -1.94 -13.30
N PRO A 436 31.01 -2.65 -12.84
CA PRO A 436 30.90 -4.03 -12.37
C PRO A 436 30.29 -4.16 -10.96
N ALA A 437 30.18 -3.05 -10.23
CA ALA A 437 29.58 -2.98 -8.91
C ALA A 437 28.13 -2.46 -8.98
N GLU A 438 27.33 -2.76 -7.96
CA GLU A 438 26.00 -2.17 -7.80
C GLU A 438 26.07 -0.63 -7.88
N PRO A 439 25.09 0.02 -8.54
CA PRO A 439 25.05 1.47 -8.63
C PRO A 439 25.07 2.10 -7.23
N SER A 440 25.85 3.18 -7.07
CA SER A 440 26.04 3.83 -5.78
C SER A 440 24.72 4.28 -5.17
N THR A 441 24.41 3.75 -3.98
CA THR A 441 23.20 4.10 -3.22
C THR A 441 23.27 5.48 -2.58
N ALA A 442 24.45 6.11 -2.57
CA ALA A 442 24.70 7.38 -1.89
C ALA A 442 23.82 8.52 -2.42
N ILE A 443 23.53 8.56 -3.72
CA ILE A 443 22.68 9.61 -4.32
C ILE A 443 21.25 9.51 -3.81
N PHE A 444 20.70 8.30 -3.69
CA PHE A 444 19.35 8.08 -3.17
C PHE A 444 19.25 8.45 -1.69
N THR A 445 20.27 8.08 -0.90
CA THR A 445 20.39 8.51 0.50
C THR A 445 20.48 10.03 0.62
N GLN A 446 21.23 10.70 -0.26
CA GLN A 446 21.33 12.16 -0.30
C GLN A 446 19.97 12.80 -0.64
N LEU A 447 19.26 12.30 -1.64
CA LEU A 447 17.92 12.78 -2.01
C LEU A 447 16.92 12.63 -0.85
N ALA A 448 16.91 11.48 -0.19
CA ALA A 448 16.04 11.25 0.96
C ALA A 448 16.43 12.10 2.18
N THR A 449 17.72 12.33 2.40
CA THR A 449 18.20 13.24 3.45
C THR A 449 17.78 14.68 3.17
N MET A 450 17.87 15.12 1.91
CA MET A 450 17.38 16.43 1.46
C MET A 450 15.87 16.59 1.67
N ALA A 451 15.09 15.59 1.30
CA ALA A 451 13.65 15.57 1.52
C ALA A 451 13.28 15.57 3.01
N THR A 452 14.06 14.86 3.84
CA THR A 452 13.80 14.77 5.30
C THR A 452 14.14 16.07 6.02
N PHE A 453 15.22 16.74 5.61
CA PHE A 453 15.79 17.92 6.27
C PHE A 453 16.03 19.09 5.29
N PRO A 454 14.97 19.69 4.72
CA PRO A 454 15.09 20.70 3.66
C PRO A 454 15.87 21.96 4.07
N ARG A 455 15.91 22.30 5.36
CA ARG A 455 16.61 23.52 5.86
C ARG A 455 18.08 23.31 6.24
N HIS A 456 18.49 22.09 6.58
CA HIS A 456 19.82 21.86 7.15
C HIS A 456 20.94 21.90 6.10
N LEU A 457 20.64 21.61 4.83
CA LEU A 457 21.67 21.56 3.78
C LEU A 457 22.05 22.93 3.19
N VAL A 458 21.18 23.94 3.30
CA VAL A 458 21.53 25.33 2.93
C VAL A 458 22.59 25.93 3.87
N HIS A 459 22.74 25.38 5.09
CA HIS A 459 23.70 25.85 6.09
C HIS A 459 24.88 24.88 6.34
N GLY A 460 24.85 23.67 5.79
CA GLY A 460 25.84 22.62 6.06
C GLY A 460 27.26 22.96 5.60
N GLU A 461 27.42 23.66 4.48
CA GLU A 461 28.74 24.10 3.99
C GLU A 461 29.35 25.26 4.79
N LEU A 462 28.57 25.94 5.63
CA LEU A 462 29.07 27.01 6.53
C LEU A 462 29.57 26.45 7.88
N HIS A 463 29.23 25.22 8.26
CA HIS A 463 29.53 24.71 9.60
C HIS A 463 30.96 24.18 9.80
N THR A 464 31.66 23.81 8.72
CA THR A 464 33.07 23.38 8.78
C THR A 464 34.00 24.49 9.29
N THR A 465 33.65 25.76 9.10
CA THR A 465 34.41 26.90 9.64
C THR A 465 34.02 27.24 11.09
N SER A 466 32.78 26.96 11.51
CA SER A 466 32.31 27.27 12.87
C SER A 466 32.85 26.32 13.95
N PHE A 467 33.21 25.09 13.59
CA PHE A 467 33.73 24.09 14.53
C PHE A 467 35.11 24.50 15.09
N TRP A 468 36.00 25.00 14.23
CA TRP A 468 37.31 25.51 14.63
C TRP A 468 37.22 26.78 15.47
N LEU A 469 36.29 27.68 15.14
CA LEU A 469 36.03 28.91 15.91
C LEU A 469 35.48 28.62 17.31
N ARG A 470 34.65 27.58 17.49
CA ARG A 470 34.16 27.18 18.81
C ARG A 470 35.24 26.49 19.65
N LEU A 471 36.14 25.72 19.04
CA LEU A 471 37.28 25.12 19.73
C LEU A 471 38.28 26.19 20.23
N THR A 472 38.56 27.21 19.42
CA THR A 472 39.48 28.28 19.82
C THR A 472 38.90 29.19 20.90
N LEU A 473 37.61 29.52 20.83
CA LEU A 473 36.91 30.27 21.89
C LEU A 473 36.80 29.47 23.20
N GLY A 474 36.58 28.16 23.12
CA GLY A 474 36.55 27.27 24.28
C GLY A 474 37.90 27.16 24.99
N ALA A 475 39.00 27.04 24.23
CA ALA A 475 40.36 26.97 24.77
C ALA A 475 40.83 28.29 25.41
N VAL A 476 40.41 29.45 24.86
CA VAL A 476 40.70 30.75 25.47
C VAL A 476 39.87 30.97 26.74
N GLY A 477 38.61 30.54 26.76
CA GLY A 477 37.73 30.63 27.94
C GLY A 477 38.24 29.81 29.13
N THR A 478 38.74 28.60 28.91
CA THR A 478 39.29 27.76 29.99
C THR A 478 40.61 28.31 30.53
N ALA A 479 41.46 28.90 29.69
CA ALA A 479 42.69 29.55 30.12
C ALA A 479 42.41 30.78 31.01
N VAL A 480 41.43 31.60 30.65
CA VAL A 480 41.05 32.79 31.44
C VAL A 480 40.43 32.38 32.79
N ALA A 481 39.60 31.34 32.81
CA ALA A 481 39.02 30.82 34.05
C ALA A 481 40.09 30.21 35.00
N ALA A 482 41.10 29.51 34.45
CA ALA A 482 42.22 28.98 35.22
C ALA A 482 43.10 30.08 35.83
N ILE A 483 43.34 31.16 35.08
CA ILE A 483 44.13 32.30 35.57
C ILE A 483 43.37 33.06 36.67
N LEU A 484 42.06 33.25 36.52
CA LEU A 484 41.21 33.91 37.52
C LEU A 484 41.07 33.07 38.80
N SER A 485 40.92 31.76 38.68
CA SER A 485 40.84 30.86 39.84
C SER A 485 42.18 30.73 40.58
N PHE A 486 43.32 30.71 39.86
CA PHE A 486 44.64 30.72 40.49
C PHE A 486 44.97 32.04 41.21
N SER A 487 44.53 33.18 40.66
CA SER A 487 44.71 34.48 41.29
C SER A 487 43.80 34.66 42.51
N LEU A 488 42.55 34.18 42.47
CA LEU A 488 41.66 34.10 43.64
C LEU A 488 42.20 33.20 44.74
N TYR A 489 42.76 32.05 44.38
CA TYR A 489 43.41 31.14 45.33
C TYR A 489 44.61 31.79 46.03
N ARG A 490 45.46 32.52 45.29
CA ARG A 490 46.60 33.26 45.87
C ARG A 490 46.18 34.39 46.81
N VAL A 491 45.05 35.05 46.56
CA VAL A 491 44.53 36.12 47.44
C VAL A 491 43.96 35.53 48.73
N LEU A 492 43.28 34.38 48.67
CA LEU A 492 42.73 33.70 49.85
C LEU A 492 43.80 33.06 50.75
N VAL A 493 44.90 32.57 50.18
CA VAL A 493 46.00 31.96 50.96
C VAL A 493 46.88 33.01 51.65
N LYS A 494 46.88 34.28 51.19
CA LYS A 494 47.66 35.37 51.81
C LYS A 494 46.93 36.08 52.97
N SER A 495 45.68 35.71 53.26
CA SER A 495 44.83 36.30 54.29
C SER A 495 44.61 35.38 55.50
N ARG A 496 45.43 34.34 55.67
CA ARG A 496 45.46 33.50 56.88
C ARG A 496 46.79 33.58 57.59
#